data_AF-A0AAW4S2D3-F1
#
_entry.id   AF-A0AAW4S2D3-F1
#
_cell.length_a   1.000
_cell.length_b   1.000
_cell.length_c   1.000
_cell.angle_alpha   90.00
_cell.angle_beta   90.00
_cell.angle_gamma   90.00
#
_symmetry.space_group_name_H-M   'P 1'
#
loop_
_entity.id
_entity.type
_entity.pdbx_description
1 polymer ?
#
loop_
_entity_poly.entity_id
_entity_poly.type
_entity_poly.pdbx_seq_one_letter_code
_entity_poly.pdbx_strand_id
1 'polypeptide(L)'
;MRTERIALGVALAVGGIMAHSAASAQEYRGTMEQQMACTPDVWRLCSDQIPDVNRIVACLQQNTPQLSSGCRAVFQSSNQMPPQQQVPRGRAAPPPRYIAPPPPQRPYDEDE
;
A
#
# COMPACT_ATOMS: atom_id res chain seq x y z
N MET A 1 -58.76 -13.85 -4.86
CA MET A 1 -58.65 -13.95 -3.38
C MET A 1 -57.47 -13.10 -2.95
N ARG A 2 -57.69 -11.79 -2.83
CA ARG A 2 -57.62 -11.05 -1.56
C ARG A 2 -56.27 -11.24 -0.87
N THR A 3 -55.36 -10.39 -1.32
CA THR A 3 -54.12 -9.94 -0.67
C THR A 3 -54.38 -9.53 0.78
N GLU A 4 -54.48 -10.50 1.67
CA GLU A 4 -54.63 -10.26 3.12
C GLU A 4 -53.79 -11.30 3.86
N ARG A 5 -52.54 -10.90 4.16
CA ARG A 5 -51.64 -11.48 5.20
C ARG A 5 -50.22 -10.87 5.16
N ILE A 6 -50.03 -9.73 4.49
CA ILE A 6 -48.89 -8.86 4.76
C ILE A 6 -49.20 -8.10 6.04
N ALA A 7 -49.03 -8.77 7.19
CA ALA A 7 -48.85 -8.14 8.47
C ALA A 7 -48.35 -9.18 9.48
N LEU A 8 -47.18 -8.88 10.05
CA LEU A 8 -46.75 -9.31 11.39
C LEU A 8 -46.36 -10.79 11.54
N GLY A 9 -45.09 -11.05 11.23
CA GLY A 9 -44.38 -12.25 11.65
C GLY A 9 -42.89 -11.96 11.83
N VAL A 10 -42.54 -11.13 12.82
CA VAL A 10 -41.15 -11.01 13.30
C VAL A 10 -40.80 -12.33 13.97
N ALA A 11 -40.15 -13.23 13.21
CA ALA A 11 -39.56 -14.44 13.75
C ALA A 11 -38.03 -14.24 13.81
N LEU A 12 -37.54 -13.86 14.99
CA LEU A 12 -36.14 -13.93 15.37
C LEU A 12 -35.72 -15.41 15.38
N ALA A 13 -35.15 -15.89 14.29
CA ALA A 13 -34.46 -17.18 14.23
C ALA A 13 -32.95 -16.93 14.16
N VAL A 14 -32.32 -17.08 15.32
CA VAL A 14 -30.88 -17.19 15.54
C VAL A 14 -30.35 -18.37 14.70
N GLY A 15 -29.49 -18.08 13.72
CA GLY A 15 -28.91 -19.10 12.86
C GLY A 15 -27.72 -18.60 12.06
N GLY A 16 -26.53 -18.69 12.65
CA GLY A 16 -25.29 -19.01 11.94
C GLY A 16 -24.70 -17.96 10.99
N ILE A 17 -24.01 -16.97 11.58
CA ILE A 17 -22.73 -16.37 11.13
C ILE A 17 -22.49 -16.45 9.61
N MET A 18 -22.94 -15.43 8.89
CA MET A 18 -22.34 -15.08 7.60
C MET A 18 -20.84 -14.88 7.86
N ALA A 19 -20.00 -15.79 7.37
CA ALA A 19 -18.56 -15.59 7.32
C ALA A 19 -18.31 -14.44 6.33
N HIS A 20 -18.28 -13.22 6.86
CA HIS A 20 -17.89 -12.04 6.11
C HIS A 20 -16.44 -12.26 5.71
N SER A 21 -16.23 -12.64 4.44
CA SER A 21 -14.93 -12.56 3.81
C SER A 21 -14.46 -11.12 3.97
N ALA A 22 -13.59 -10.89 4.95
CA ALA A 22 -12.83 -9.66 5.05
C ALA A 22 -11.92 -9.61 3.83
N ALA A 23 -12.47 -9.15 2.70
CA ALA A 23 -11.66 -8.65 1.61
C ALA A 23 -10.93 -7.43 2.20
N SER A 24 -9.73 -7.66 2.71
CA SER A 24 -8.81 -6.60 3.06
C SER A 24 -8.44 -5.89 1.76
N ALA A 25 -9.27 -4.93 1.37
CA ALA A 25 -8.85 -3.86 0.49
C ALA A 25 -7.77 -3.10 1.24
N GLN A 26 -6.53 -3.58 1.15
CA GLN A 26 -5.40 -2.76 1.51
C GLN A 26 -5.46 -1.57 0.55
N GLU A 27 -5.95 -0.43 1.03
CA GLU A 27 -5.90 0.85 0.33
C GLU A 27 -4.42 1.16 0.09
N TYR A 28 -3.95 0.67 -1.04
CA TYR A 28 -2.57 0.78 -1.46
C TYR A 28 -2.38 2.20 -1.99
N ARG A 29 -1.93 3.08 -1.09
CA ARG A 29 -1.64 4.50 -1.35
C ARG A 29 -0.31 4.71 -2.09
N GLY A 30 0.29 3.62 -2.54
CA GLY A 30 1.64 3.56 -3.06
C GLY A 30 2.73 3.49 -1.99
N THR A 31 3.94 3.15 -2.41
CA THR A 31 5.15 3.18 -1.56
C THR A 31 5.52 4.63 -1.20
N MET A 32 6.38 4.80 -0.19
CA MET A 32 6.96 6.12 0.14
C MET A 32 7.64 6.78 -1.07
N GLU A 33 8.34 5.99 -1.89
CA GLU A 33 8.98 6.48 -3.11
C GLU A 33 7.96 7.00 -4.12
N GLN A 34 6.84 6.29 -4.29
CA GLN A 34 5.74 6.71 -5.17
C GLN A 34 5.09 8.01 -4.68
N GLN A 35 4.90 8.16 -3.37
CA GLN A 35 4.37 9.40 -2.78
C GLN A 35 5.32 10.56 -3.01
N MET A 36 6.62 10.39 -2.77
CA MET A 36 7.63 11.42 -3.01
C MET A 36 7.70 11.86 -4.47
N ALA A 37 7.57 10.93 -5.42
CA ALA A 37 7.53 11.26 -6.84
C ALA A 37 6.32 12.14 -7.21
N CYS A 38 5.20 11.98 -6.49
CA CYS A 38 3.97 12.73 -6.72
C CYS A 38 3.84 14.01 -5.89
N THR A 39 4.61 14.18 -4.81
CA THR A 39 4.60 15.38 -3.96
C THR A 39 4.62 16.71 -4.74
N PRO A 40 5.53 16.96 -5.70
CA PRO A 40 5.55 18.25 -6.41
C PRO A 40 4.29 18.49 -7.26
N ASP A 41 3.67 17.42 -7.78
CA ASP A 41 2.43 17.52 -8.55
C ASP A 41 1.22 17.75 -7.63
N VAL A 42 1.20 17.15 -6.44
CA VAL A 42 0.15 17.41 -5.43
C VAL A 42 0.14 18.89 -5.06
N TRP A 43 1.29 19.48 -4.74
CA TRP A 43 1.35 20.90 -4.36
C TRP A 43 0.97 21.85 -5.50
N ARG A 44 1.29 21.50 -6.75
CA ARG A 44 1.01 22.36 -7.91
C ARG A 44 -0.41 22.24 -8.44
N LEU A 45 -0.97 21.03 -8.44
CA LEU A 45 -2.25 20.72 -9.10
C LEU A 45 -3.39 20.45 -8.12
N CYS A 46 -3.10 19.91 -6.93
CA CYS A 46 -4.08 19.31 -6.03
C CYS A 46 -3.96 19.81 -4.58
N SER A 47 -3.37 20.99 -4.35
CA SER A 47 -3.11 21.53 -3.01
C SER A 47 -4.39 21.75 -2.19
N ASP A 48 -5.49 22.08 -2.85
CA ASP A 48 -6.83 22.22 -2.26
C ASP A 48 -7.36 20.91 -1.62
N GLN A 49 -6.83 19.76 -2.05
CA GLN A 49 -7.26 18.46 -1.55
C GLN A 49 -6.51 18.00 -0.30
N ILE A 50 -5.47 18.73 0.14
CA ILE A 50 -4.75 18.44 1.38
C ILE A 50 -5.68 18.76 2.56
N PRO A 51 -5.84 17.86 3.55
CA PRO A 51 -5.03 16.66 3.84
C PRO A 51 -5.65 15.32 3.40
N ASP A 52 -6.69 15.32 2.59
CA ASP A 52 -7.41 14.10 2.21
C ASP A 52 -6.68 13.33 1.09
N VAL A 53 -6.04 12.22 1.48
CA VAL A 53 -5.27 11.37 0.57
C VAL A 53 -6.12 10.80 -0.57
N ASN A 54 -7.38 10.42 -0.30
CA ASN A 54 -8.25 9.84 -1.32
C ASN A 54 -8.63 10.89 -2.36
N ARG A 55 -8.92 12.13 -1.92
CA ARG A 55 -9.16 13.27 -2.80
C ARG A 55 -7.93 13.65 -3.61
N ILE A 56 -6.74 13.61 -3.00
CA ILE A 56 -5.47 13.86 -3.69
C ILE A 56 -5.25 12.83 -4.80
N VAL A 57 -5.42 11.53 -4.51
CA VAL A 57 -5.24 10.48 -5.52
C VAL A 57 -6.25 10.65 -6.67
N ALA A 58 -7.51 10.95 -6.36
CA ALA A 58 -8.52 11.23 -7.39
C ALA A 58 -8.15 12.46 -8.24
N CYS A 59 -7.65 13.53 -7.63
CA CYS A 59 -7.21 14.72 -8.34
C CYS A 59 -6.00 14.43 -9.25
N LEU A 60 -5.02 13.67 -8.78
CA LEU A 60 -3.86 13.25 -9.58
C LEU A 60 -4.30 12.37 -10.76
N GLN A 61 -5.23 11.45 -10.55
CA GLN A 61 -5.79 10.62 -11.63
C GLN A 61 -6.48 11.47 -12.72
N GLN A 62 -7.28 12.46 -12.32
CA GLN A 62 -7.93 13.37 -13.27
C GLN A 62 -6.92 14.25 -14.02
N ASN A 63 -5.79 14.57 -13.40
CA ASN A 63 -4.73 15.40 -13.97
C ASN A 63 -3.54 14.62 -14.53
N THR A 64 -3.69 13.32 -14.80
CA THR A 64 -2.66 12.44 -15.41
C THR A 64 -1.85 13.09 -16.55
N PRO A 65 -2.44 13.79 -17.54
CA PRO A 65 -1.66 14.42 -18.62
C PRO A 65 -0.76 15.57 -18.15
N GLN A 66 -1.08 16.21 -17.02
CA GLN A 66 -0.33 17.32 -16.44
C GLN A 66 0.68 16.89 -15.37
N LEU A 67 0.69 15.62 -14.97
CA LEU A 67 1.65 15.10 -13.99
C LEU A 67 3.09 15.14 -14.53
N SER A 68 4.06 15.26 -13.64
CA SER A 68 5.48 15.02 -13.95
C SER A 68 5.70 13.60 -14.48
N SER A 69 6.82 13.38 -15.18
CA SER A 69 7.18 12.05 -15.69
C SER A 69 7.28 11.01 -14.57
N GLY A 70 7.84 11.38 -13.41
CA GLY A 70 7.96 10.52 -12.24
C GLY A 70 6.61 10.09 -11.69
N CYS A 71 5.73 11.03 -11.38
CA CYS A 71 4.40 10.71 -10.85
C CYS A 71 3.54 9.96 -11.89
N ARG A 72 3.63 10.31 -13.17
CA ARG A 72 2.91 9.59 -14.23
C ARG A 72 3.34 8.13 -14.34
N ALA A 73 4.64 7.84 -14.18
CA ALA A 73 5.15 6.48 -14.15
C ALA A 73 4.53 5.67 -12.99
N VAL A 74 4.33 6.27 -11.82
CA VAL A 74 3.64 5.62 -10.69
C VAL A 74 2.26 5.11 -11.10
N PHE A 75 1.44 5.95 -11.71
CA PHE A 75 0.09 5.56 -12.14
C PHE A 75 0.11 4.52 -13.27
N GLN A 76 1.10 4.57 -14.17
CA GLN A 76 1.28 3.56 -15.22
C GLN A 76 1.72 2.20 -14.66
N SER A 77 2.62 2.18 -13.68
CA SER A 77 3.09 0.95 -13.02
C SER A 77 2.03 0.36 -12.09
N SER A 78 1.21 1.19 -11.44
CA SER A 78 0.10 0.75 -10.58
C SER A 78 -0.93 -0.07 -11.36
N ASN A 79 -1.19 0.29 -12.61
CA ASN A 79 -2.10 -0.45 -13.50
C ASN A 79 -1.48 -1.75 -14.04
N GLN A 80 -0.18 -1.96 -13.81
CA GLN A 80 0.57 -3.15 -14.22
C GLN A 80 0.96 -4.04 -13.04
N MET A 81 0.53 -3.71 -11.81
CA MET A 81 0.82 -4.53 -10.64
C MET A 81 -0.09 -5.77 -10.61
N PRO A 82 0.46 -7.00 -10.69
CA PRO A 82 -0.24 -8.17 -10.17
C PRO A 82 -0.45 -7.96 -8.65
N PRO A 83 -1.48 -8.55 -8.03
CA PRO A 83 -1.77 -8.37 -6.61
C PRO A 83 -0.52 -8.67 -5.78
N GLN A 84 0.12 -7.61 -5.30
CA GLN A 84 1.20 -7.77 -4.35
C GLN A 84 0.58 -8.03 -3.01
N GLN A 85 0.50 -9.31 -2.61
CA GLN A 85 0.80 -9.77 -1.24
C GLN A 85 0.59 -11.28 -1.13
N GLN A 86 1.44 -12.07 -1.78
CA GLN A 86 1.82 -13.38 -1.25
C GLN A 86 3.32 -13.59 -1.51
N VAL A 87 4.17 -12.95 -0.70
CA VAL A 87 5.44 -13.62 -0.38
C VAL A 87 5.05 -14.92 0.33
N PRO A 88 5.32 -16.11 -0.23
CA PRO A 88 5.03 -17.36 0.47
C PRO A 88 5.81 -17.31 1.77
N ARG A 89 5.10 -17.42 2.89
CA ARG A 89 5.60 -17.33 4.27
C ARG A 89 6.50 -18.53 4.66
N GLY A 90 7.23 -19.10 3.68
CA GLY A 90 7.98 -20.34 3.77
C GLY A 90 9.44 -20.26 3.33
N ARG A 91 9.96 -19.08 2.96
CA ARG A 91 11.42 -18.89 2.82
C ARG A 91 11.95 -18.21 4.07
N ALA A 92 12.45 -19.02 5.00
CA ALA A 92 13.28 -18.54 6.09
C ALA A 92 14.42 -17.70 5.50
N ALA A 93 14.58 -16.46 5.99
CA ALA A 93 15.69 -15.62 5.60
C ALA A 93 17.02 -16.34 5.91
N PRO A 94 18.02 -16.31 5.02
CA PRO A 94 19.34 -16.82 5.35
C PRO A 94 19.87 -16.06 6.59
N PRO A 95 20.55 -16.75 7.53
CA PRO A 95 21.05 -16.08 8.73
C PRO A 95 22.04 -14.98 8.33
N PRO A 96 22.10 -13.87 9.11
CA PRO A 96 23.07 -12.83 8.88
C PRO A 96 24.47 -13.45 8.94
N ARG A 97 25.23 -13.35 7.86
CA ARG A 97 26.65 -13.68 7.89
C ARG A 97 27.31 -12.66 8.81
N TYR A 98 27.67 -13.09 10.01
CA TYR A 98 28.50 -12.30 10.92
C TYR A 98 29.79 -11.96 10.16
N ILE A 99 29.93 -10.70 9.77
CA ILE A 99 31.15 -10.18 9.18
C ILE A 99 32.17 -10.20 10.31
N ALA A 100 33.13 -11.13 10.24
CA ALA A 100 34.21 -11.17 11.22
C ALA A 100 34.93 -9.81 11.25
N PRO A 101 35.27 -9.28 12.43
CA PRO A 101 36.01 -8.02 12.52
C PRO A 101 37.37 -8.16 11.81
N PRO A 102 37.88 -7.07 11.20
CA PRO A 102 39.18 -7.10 10.53
C PRO A 102 40.29 -7.47 11.53
N PRO A 103 41.32 -8.24 11.12
CA PRO A 103 42.41 -8.62 12.00
C PRO A 103 43.12 -7.37 12.54
N PRO A 104 43.62 -7.40 13.79
CA PRO A 104 44.33 -6.27 14.38
C PRO A 104 45.55 -5.93 13.54
N GLN A 105 45.72 -4.64 13.25
CA GLN A 105 46.90 -4.16 12.53
C GLN A 105 48.11 -4.32 13.43
N ARG A 106 49.16 -4.95 12.89
CA ARG A 106 50.40 -5.17 13.64
C ARG A 106 51.04 -3.79 13.83
N PRO A 107 51.51 -3.44 15.05
CA PRO A 107 52.29 -2.23 15.24
C PRO A 107 53.49 -2.29 14.30
N TYR A 108 53.70 -1.23 13.52
CA TYR A 108 54.93 -1.08 12.76
C TYR A 108 56.07 -0.95 13.77
N ASP A 109 57.12 -1.76 13.64
CA ASP A 109 58.39 -1.54 14.35
C ASP A 109 58.89 -0.14 13.98
N GLU A 110 58.87 0.78 14.95
CA GLU A 110 59.62 2.04 14.87
C GLU A 110 61.09 1.70 15.13
N ASP A 111 61.88 1.70 14.06
CA ASP A 111 63.33 1.53 14.03
C ASP A 111 63.99 2.78 14.66
N GLU A 112 64.40 2.69 15.93
CA GLU A 112 65.51 3.47 16.54
C GLU A 112 66.11 2.77 17.77
#